data_AF-A0AAE6G231-F1
#
_entry.id   AF-A0AAE6G231-F1
#
_cell.length_a   1.000
_cell.length_b   1.000
_cell.length_c   1.000
_cell.angle_alpha   90.00
_cell.angle_beta   90.00
_cell.angle_gamma   90.00
#
_symmetry.space_group_name_H-M   'P 1'
#
loop_
_entity.id
_entity.type
_entity.pdbx_description
1 polymer ?
#
loop_
_entity_poly.entity_id
_entity_poly.type
_entity_poly.pdbx_seq_one_letter_code
_entity_poly.pdbx_strand_id
1 'polypeptide(L)' 'MSGTPFQLRSTSRAVLAKFETHADAREELLSTHDEQLIEKTTDEHYWGCGSAGTGKNRLGQLLMEVRSLLRECAQPGG' A
#
# COMPACT_ATOMS: atom_id res chain seq x y z
N MET A 1 23.83 7.53 0.61
CA MET A 1 23.33 6.25 0.06
C MET A 1 21.85 6.44 -0.25
N SER A 2 21.53 6.98 -1.43
CA SER A 2 20.16 7.23 -1.87
C SER A 2 19.59 5.92 -2.43
N GLY A 3 18.67 5.31 -1.68
CA GLY A 3 17.99 4.08 -2.06
C GLY A 3 17.27 4.24 -3.40
N THR A 4 17.45 3.25 -4.26
CA THR A 4 17.10 3.22 -5.68
C THR A 4 15.59 3.33 -5.95
N PRO A 5 15.14 4.13 -6.94
CA PRO A 5 13.73 4.25 -7.33
C PRO A 5 13.19 3.06 -8.13
N PHE A 6 14.01 2.04 -8.42
CA PHE A 6 13.65 0.91 -9.29
C PHE A 6 12.88 -0.22 -8.58
N GLN A 7 13.10 -0.42 -7.28
CA GLN A 7 12.45 -1.49 -6.52
C GLN A 7 10.94 -1.24 -6.39
N LEU A 8 10.55 0.02 -6.16
CA LEU A 8 9.18 0.39 -5.78
C LEU A 8 8.17 0.09 -6.89
N ARG A 9 8.52 0.34 -8.16
CA ARG A 9 7.62 0.12 -9.32
C ARG A 9 7.27 -1.34 -9.55
N SER A 10 8.19 -2.27 -9.26
CA SER A 10 7.93 -3.70 -9.38
C SER A 10 7.10 -4.22 -8.20
N THR A 11 7.35 -3.71 -6.99
CA THR A 11 6.57 -4.06 -5.79
C THR A 11 5.11 -3.62 -5.92
N SER A 12 4.82 -2.41 -6.41
CA SER A 12 3.43 -1.95 -6.62
C SER A 12 2.64 -2.86 -7.54
N ARG A 13 3.26 -3.36 -8.62
CA ARG A 13 2.58 -4.27 -9.57
C ARG A 13 2.28 -5.64 -8.96
N ALA A 14 3.20 -6.19 -8.18
CA ALA A 14 2.98 -7.47 -7.50
C ALA A 14 1.88 -7.36 -6.41
N VAL A 15 1.89 -6.26 -5.66
CA VAL A 15 0.86 -5.98 -4.64
C VAL A 15 -0.49 -5.77 -5.31
N LEU A 16 -0.57 -4.97 -6.37
CA LEU A 16 -1.80 -4.78 -7.14
C LEU A 16 -2.36 -6.12 -7.63
N ALA A 17 -1.53 -6.96 -8.28
CA ALA A 17 -1.95 -8.27 -8.79
C ALA A 17 -2.51 -9.18 -7.68
N LYS A 18 -1.95 -9.11 -6.46
CA LYS A 18 -2.50 -9.84 -5.30
C LYS A 18 -3.94 -9.41 -5.01
N PHE A 19 -4.23 -8.11 -4.99
CA PHE A 19 -5.56 -7.59 -4.70
C PHE A 19 -6.52 -7.73 -5.89
N GLU A 20 -6.02 -7.73 -7.13
CA GLU A 20 -6.86 -8.06 -8.30
C GLU A 20 -7.31 -9.53 -8.26
N THR A 21 -6.45 -10.44 -7.82
CA THR A 21 -6.75 -11.89 -7.75
C THR A 21 -7.55 -12.30 -6.51
N HIS A 22 -7.45 -11.58 -5.40
CA HIS A 22 -8.10 -11.90 -4.12
C HIS A 22 -9.16 -10.84 -3.79
N ALA A 23 -10.41 -11.12 -4.16
CA ALA A 23 -11.53 -10.18 -4.04
C ALA A 23 -11.85 -9.79 -2.59
N ASP A 24 -11.71 -10.73 -1.66
CA ASP A 24 -11.84 -10.52 -0.22
C ASP A 24 -10.84 -9.49 0.32
N ALA A 25 -9.56 -9.67 0.01
CA ALA A 25 -8.50 -8.75 0.42
C ALA A 25 -8.68 -7.37 -0.23
N ARG A 26 -9.18 -7.32 -1.47
CA ARG A 26 -9.50 -6.06 -2.14
C ARG A 26 -10.64 -5.32 -1.46
N GLU A 27 -11.70 -6.04 -1.10
CA GLU A 27 -12.84 -5.46 -0.40
C GLU A 27 -12.43 -4.92 0.97
N GLU A 28 -11.62 -5.64 1.73
CA GLU A 28 -11.03 -5.13 2.98
C GLU A 28 -10.18 -3.88 2.74
N LEU A 29 -9.35 -3.86 1.71
CA LEU A 29 -8.53 -2.69 1.40
C LEU A 29 -9.41 -1.48 1.00
N LEU A 30 -10.47 -1.68 0.24
CA LEU A 30 -11.40 -0.60 -0.16
C LEU A 30 -12.31 -0.15 1.00
N SER A 31 -12.67 -1.05 1.92
CA SER A 31 -13.48 -0.74 3.09
C SER A 31 -12.76 0.17 4.10
N THR A 32 -11.43 0.30 3.99
CA THR A 32 -10.66 1.30 4.77
C THR A 32 -10.90 2.74 4.29
N HIS A 33 -11.64 2.93 3.20
CA HIS A 33 -12.05 4.23 2.70
C HIS A 33 -10.86 5.19 2.54
N ASP A 34 -10.89 6.36 3.16
CA ASP A 34 -9.80 7.34 3.10
C ASP A 34 -8.92 7.32 4.36
N GLU A 35 -9.08 6.29 5.20
CA GLU A 35 -8.26 6.12 6.39
C GLU A 35 -6.79 5.86 6.02
N GLN A 36 -5.92 6.35 6.90
CA GLN A 36 -4.49 6.16 6.78
C GLN A 36 -4.13 4.75 7.26
N LEU A 37 -3.52 3.97 6.37
CA LEU A 37 -3.00 2.66 6.71
C LEU A 37 -1.61 2.79 7.33
N ILE A 38 -1.44 2.31 8.56
CA ILE A 38 -0.17 2.32 9.28
C ILE A 38 0.22 0.88 9.60
N GLU A 39 1.34 0.46 9.02
CA GLU A 39 1.98 -0.81 9.37
C GLU A 39 2.67 -0.62 10.74
N LYS A 40 2.23 -1.38 11.75
CA LYS A 40 2.60 -1.20 13.17
C LYS A 40 3.83 -2.00 13.60
N THR A 41 4.61 -2.58 12.67
CA THR A 41 5.82 -3.31 13.04
C THR A 41 6.83 -2.34 13.63
N THR A 42 7.23 -2.62 14.87
CA THR A 42 8.14 -1.80 15.67
C THR A 42 9.59 -1.97 15.24
N ASP A 43 9.91 -3.11 14.63
CA ASP A 43 11.28 -3.54 14.34
C ASP A 43 11.73 -3.15 12.92
N GLU A 44 10.81 -2.67 12.07
CA GLU A 44 11.07 -2.28 10.69
C GLU A 44 10.78 -0.80 10.41
N HIS A 45 11.82 0.03 10.46
CA HIS A 45 11.70 1.47 10.21
C HIS A 45 11.42 1.86 8.75
N TYR A 46 11.65 0.96 7.79
CA TYR A 46 11.42 1.26 6.37
C TYR A 46 9.99 0.95 5.93
N TRP A 47 9.46 -0.23 6.27
CA TRP A 47 8.11 -0.65 5.90
C TRP A 47 7.05 -0.23 6.90
N GLY A 48 7.41 -0.20 8.20
CA GLY A 48 6.54 0.13 9.31
C GLY A 48 6.70 1.52 9.89
N CYS A 49 5.95 1.77 10.96
CA CYS A 49 6.04 3.00 11.76
C CYS A 49 7.25 3.02 12.70
N GLY A 50 7.91 1.88 12.92
CA GLY A 50 9.00 1.76 13.90
C GLY A 50 8.52 2.00 15.34
N SER A 51 9.36 1.64 16.31
CA SER A 51 9.04 1.75 17.75
C SER A 51 8.70 3.16 18.23
N ALA A 52 9.23 4.20 17.55
CA ALA A 52 8.99 5.60 17.88
C ALA A 52 7.92 6.28 16.98
N GLY A 53 7.28 5.54 16.07
CA GLY A 53 6.34 6.13 15.10
C GLY A 53 7.01 6.98 14.01
N THR A 54 8.35 6.97 13.93
CA THR A 54 9.17 7.75 12.97
C THR A 54 9.55 6.96 11.71
N GLY A 55 9.13 5.71 11.62
CA GLY A 55 9.32 4.84 10.46
C GLY A 55 8.57 5.37 9.24
N LYS A 56 9.03 4.97 8.06
CA LYS A 56 8.57 5.53 6.79
C LYS A 56 7.19 5.05 6.38
N ASN A 57 6.66 4.00 7.01
CA ASN A 57 5.36 3.39 6.70
C ASN A 57 5.19 3.15 5.17
N ARG A 58 6.25 2.66 4.51
CA ARG A 58 6.23 2.46 3.05
C ARG A 58 5.18 1.44 2.63
N LEU A 59 4.87 0.45 3.48
CA LEU A 59 3.83 -0.52 3.15
C LEU A 59 2.45 0.13 3.19
N GLY A 60 2.14 0.92 4.22
CA GLY A 60 0.89 1.68 4.29
C GLY A 60 0.72 2.62 3.11
N GLN A 61 1.78 3.37 2.75
CA GLN A 61 1.79 4.24 1.56
C GLN A 61 1.53 3.46 0.27
N LEU A 62 2.18 2.30 0.11
CA LEU A 62 2.01 1.45 -1.07
C LEU A 62 0.59 0.89 -1.17
N LEU A 63 0.00 0.45 -0.06
CA LEU A 63 -1.38 -0.05 -0.02
C LEU A 63 -2.38 1.06 -0.35
N MET A 64 -2.13 2.29 0.12
CA MET A 64 -2.95 3.45 -0.23
C MET A 64 -2.84 3.80 -1.72
N GLU A 65 -1.65 3.70 -2.33
CA GLU A 65 -1.47 3.86 -3.78
C GLU A 65 -2.22 2.79 -4.57
N VAL A 66 -2.10 1.52 -4.18
CA VAL A 66 -2.83 0.40 -4.80
C VAL A 66 -4.34 0.56 -4.63
N ARG A 67 -4.82 1.03 -3.47
CA ARG A 67 -6.23 1.34 -3.23
C ARG A 67 -6.77 2.37 -4.23
N SER A 68 -6.01 3.44 -4.50
CA SER A 68 -6.38 4.44 -5.50
C SER A 68 -6.45 3.84 -6.91
N LEU A 69 -5.45 3.05 -7.31
CA LEU A 69 -5.44 2.39 -8.62
C LEU A 69 -6.64 1.44 -8.81
N LEU A 70 -7.00 0.68 -7.76
CA LEU A 70 -8.16 -0.20 -7.79
C LEU A 70 -9.49 0.57 -7.93
N ARG A 71 -9.60 1.76 -7.31
CA ARG A 71 -10.77 2.64 -7.47
C ARG A 71 -10.89 3.19 -8.88
N GLU A 72 -9.77 3.63 -9.48
CA GLU A 72 -9.73 4.12 -10.86
C GLU A 72 -10.12 3.03 -11.85
N CYS A 73 -9.68 1.79 -11.63
CA CYS A 73 -10.03 0.66 -12.49
C CYS A 73 -11.50 0.21 -12.34
N ALA A 74 -12.09 0.40 -11.15
CA ALA A 74 -13.49 0.05 -10.86
C ALA A 74 -14.52 1.10 -11.31
N GLN A 75 -14.08 2.25 -11.83
CA GLN A 75 -14.96 3.31 -12.31
C GLN A 75 -14.69 3.58 -13.80
N PRO A 76 -15.40 2.94 -14.74
CA PRO A 76 -15.42 3.40 -16.11
C PRO A 76 -16.27 4.68 -16.14
N GLY A 77 -15.64 5.86 -16.13
CA GLY A 77 -16.20 7.15 -16.53
C GLY A 77 -17.54 7.58 -15.89
N GLY A 78 -17.51 8.71 -15.18
CA GLY A 78 -18.73 9.53 -15.04
C GLY A 78 -19.24 10.01 -16.40
#